data_AF-A0A3A8HFD4-F1
#
_entry.id   AF-A0A3A8HFD4-F1
#
_cell.length_a   1.000
_cell.length_b   1.000
_cell.length_c   1.000
_cell.angle_alpha   90.00
_cell.angle_beta   90.00
_cell.angle_gamma   90.00
#
_symmetry.space_group_name_H-M   'P 1'
#
loop_
_entity.id
_entity.type
_entity.pdbx_description
1 polymer ?
#
loop_
_entity_poly.entity_id
_entity_poly.type
_entity_poly.pdbx_seq_one_letter_code
_entity_poly.pdbx_strand_id
1 'polypeptide(L)'
;MHPILARFLTADAARETLRKEKAGEPLTPEEQHFVTAADANPKQKAMLLGVSGRALSSDAQAALVLLAAHAAARALTQDESLSAATQKARDALKEEGASDEESDAFLASILLEEAFGYEQEVDSFDADYVKESLGEVPALAALSKESVDALFLAFAKAAPNDADRKAREHMARALFDIAWSEGPTSINPEHLETLLDNEVVQESDEVQDARVRATVSLLQTLAHQGLIGPMRLTRLRAQLGDDDA
;
A
#
# COMPACT_ATOMS: atom_id res chain seq x y z
N MET A 1 3.46 -6.00 11.79
CA MET A 1 4.39 -6.44 10.71
C MET A 1 4.37 -7.95 10.46
N HIS A 2 4.26 -8.37 9.19
CA HIS A 2 4.34 -9.78 8.75
C HIS A 2 5.68 -10.49 9.12
N PRO A 3 5.69 -11.75 9.62
CA PRO A 3 6.91 -12.42 10.10
C PRO A 3 8.02 -12.58 9.06
N ILE A 4 7.68 -12.94 7.82
CA ILE A 4 8.67 -13.08 6.73
C ILE A 4 9.28 -11.71 6.36
N LEU A 5 8.47 -10.64 6.37
CA LEU A 5 8.96 -9.29 6.12
C LEU A 5 9.94 -8.90 7.23
N ALA A 6 9.54 -9.05 8.50
CA ALA A 6 10.39 -8.76 9.66
C ALA A 6 11.72 -9.53 9.62
N ARG A 7 11.68 -10.83 9.30
CA ARG A 7 12.88 -11.67 9.18
C ARG A 7 13.84 -11.13 8.13
N PHE A 8 13.35 -10.83 6.93
CA PHE A 8 14.20 -10.48 5.79
C PHE A 8 14.53 -8.99 5.67
N LEU A 9 13.94 -8.13 6.50
CA LEU A 9 14.47 -6.78 6.74
C LEU A 9 15.79 -6.78 7.52
N THR A 10 16.20 -7.92 8.07
CA THR A 10 17.55 -8.07 8.62
C THR A 10 18.53 -8.46 7.51
N ALA A 11 19.50 -7.58 7.24
CA ALA A 11 20.48 -7.76 6.16
C ALA A 11 21.30 -9.06 6.29
N ASP A 12 21.52 -9.53 7.51
CA ASP A 12 22.25 -10.78 7.75
C ASP A 12 21.43 -12.00 7.34
N ALA A 13 20.15 -12.09 7.72
CA ALA A 13 19.29 -13.19 7.32
C ALA A 13 19.10 -13.23 5.79
N ALA A 14 18.81 -12.08 5.17
CA ALA A 14 18.68 -11.99 3.71
C ALA A 14 19.94 -12.47 2.98
N ARG A 15 21.12 -11.99 3.39
CA ARG A 15 22.39 -12.37 2.74
C ARG A 15 22.77 -13.82 3.02
N GLU A 16 22.53 -14.33 4.22
CA GLU A 16 22.76 -15.73 4.55
C GLU A 16 21.90 -16.63 3.65
N THR A 17 20.62 -16.32 3.50
CA THR A 17 19.70 -17.06 2.63
C THR A 17 20.16 -17.09 1.18
N LEU A 18 20.58 -15.95 0.60
CA LEU A 18 21.10 -15.93 -0.78
C LEU A 18 22.42 -16.69 -0.93
N ARG A 19 23.25 -16.75 0.12
CA ARG A 19 24.49 -17.54 0.11
C ARG A 19 24.22 -19.03 0.20
N LYS A 20 23.25 -19.46 1.03
CA LYS A 20 22.79 -20.85 1.10
C LYS A 20 22.31 -21.34 -0.25
N GLU A 21 21.47 -20.55 -0.93
CA GLU A 21 21.00 -20.85 -2.29
C GLU A 21 22.17 -21.04 -3.26
N LYS A 22 23.10 -20.09 -3.29
CA LYS A 22 24.30 -20.18 -4.15
C LYS A 22 25.19 -21.40 -3.84
N ALA A 23 25.20 -21.86 -2.59
CA ALA A 23 25.94 -23.04 -2.15
C ALA A 23 25.19 -24.36 -2.40
N GLY A 24 23.93 -24.30 -2.86
CA GLY A 24 23.07 -25.48 -3.02
C GLY A 24 22.63 -26.10 -1.69
N GLU A 25 22.65 -25.32 -0.61
CA GLU A 25 22.19 -25.78 0.70
C GLU A 25 20.64 -25.83 0.76
N PRO A 26 20.06 -26.75 1.55
CA PRO A 26 18.61 -26.81 1.72
C PRO A 26 18.04 -25.50 2.29
N LEU A 27 16.96 -25.00 1.68
CA LEU A 27 16.24 -23.81 2.12
C LEU A 27 14.97 -24.19 2.88
N THR A 28 14.66 -23.43 3.92
CA THR A 28 13.34 -23.47 4.58
C THR A 28 12.25 -22.87 3.67
N PRO A 29 10.95 -23.12 3.93
CA PRO A 29 9.87 -22.53 3.14
C PRO A 29 9.91 -20.99 3.08
N GLU A 30 10.23 -20.32 4.19
CA GLU A 30 10.38 -18.86 4.24
C GLU A 30 11.56 -18.38 3.38
N GLU A 31 12.70 -19.07 3.47
CA GLU A 31 13.88 -18.79 2.65
C GLU A 31 13.62 -19.00 1.16
N GLN A 32 12.79 -19.99 0.81
CA GLN A 32 12.37 -20.23 -0.57
C GLN A 32 11.58 -19.06 -1.13
N HIS A 33 10.65 -18.47 -0.36
CA HIS A 33 9.91 -17.26 -0.77
C HIS A 33 10.85 -16.08 -1.05
N PHE A 34 11.85 -15.88 -0.20
CA PHE A 34 12.84 -14.83 -0.38
C PHE A 34 13.73 -15.04 -1.60
N VAL A 35 14.20 -16.27 -1.82
CA VAL A 35 14.98 -16.63 -3.01
C VAL A 35 14.16 -16.42 -4.28
N THR A 36 12.90 -16.87 -4.32
CA THR A 36 12.04 -16.67 -5.48
C THR A 36 11.78 -15.18 -5.75
N ALA A 37 11.63 -14.35 -4.71
CA ALA A 37 11.57 -12.90 -4.86
C ALA A 37 12.87 -12.32 -5.44
N ALA A 38 14.02 -12.80 -4.97
CA ALA A 38 15.33 -12.36 -5.44
C ALA A 38 15.63 -12.79 -6.89
N ASP A 39 15.19 -13.97 -7.29
CA ASP A 39 15.36 -14.47 -8.66
C ASP A 39 14.51 -13.69 -9.67
N ALA A 40 13.31 -13.26 -9.26
CA ALA A 40 12.48 -12.34 -10.04
C ALA A 40 13.09 -10.93 -10.13
N ASN A 41 14.00 -10.56 -9.22
CA ASN A 41 14.60 -9.24 -9.08
C ASN A 41 16.15 -9.31 -9.11
N PRO A 42 16.77 -9.72 -10.22
CA PRO A 42 18.19 -10.07 -10.27
C PRO A 42 19.13 -8.88 -9.97
N LYS A 43 18.71 -7.65 -10.26
CA LYS A 43 19.50 -6.44 -9.96
C LYS A 43 19.60 -6.24 -8.43
N GLN A 44 18.48 -6.34 -7.73
CA GLN A 44 18.39 -6.21 -6.28
C GLN A 44 19.10 -7.38 -5.58
N LYS A 45 18.95 -8.62 -6.09
CA LYS A 45 19.71 -9.79 -5.63
C LYS A 45 21.23 -9.55 -5.73
N ALA A 46 21.70 -9.07 -6.87
CA ALA A 46 23.13 -8.77 -7.08
C ALA A 46 23.62 -7.66 -6.15
N MET A 47 22.80 -6.63 -5.93
CA MET A 47 23.12 -5.54 -5.01
C MET A 47 23.35 -6.05 -3.58
N LEU A 48 22.43 -6.86 -3.03
CA LEU A 48 22.59 -7.42 -1.69
C LEU A 48 23.80 -8.35 -1.54
N LEU A 49 24.10 -9.15 -2.58
CA LEU A 49 25.28 -10.02 -2.60
C LEU A 49 26.60 -9.25 -2.72
N GLY A 50 26.57 -8.07 -3.35
CA GLY A 50 27.73 -7.20 -3.55
C GLY A 50 28.13 -6.34 -2.34
N VAL A 51 27.26 -6.20 -1.34
CA VAL A 51 27.58 -5.39 -0.15
C VAL A 51 28.60 -6.10 0.74
N SER A 52 29.71 -5.40 1.01
CA SER A 52 30.71 -5.80 2.00
C SER A 52 30.61 -4.87 3.23
N GLY A 53 30.33 -5.44 4.41
CA GLY A 53 30.15 -4.67 5.66
C GLY A 53 28.76 -4.80 6.29
N ARG A 54 28.59 -4.22 7.48
CA ARG A 54 27.34 -4.23 8.24
C ARG A 54 26.39 -3.08 7.86
N ALA A 55 26.92 -1.92 7.49
CA ALA A 55 26.13 -0.79 7.03
C ALA A 55 25.76 -0.98 5.56
N LEU A 56 24.46 -0.87 5.25
CA LEU A 56 23.95 -0.87 3.88
C LEU A 56 23.93 0.56 3.33
N SER A 57 24.18 0.73 2.03
CA SER A 57 23.85 1.98 1.33
C SER A 57 22.32 2.13 1.22
N SER A 58 21.85 3.35 0.96
CA SER A 58 20.42 3.62 0.71
C SER A 58 19.83 2.69 -0.35
N ASP A 59 20.53 2.51 -1.48
CA ASP A 59 20.07 1.62 -2.56
C ASP A 59 19.98 0.16 -2.08
N ALA A 60 20.95 -0.30 -1.30
CA ALA A 60 20.95 -1.67 -0.76
C ALA A 60 19.86 -1.87 0.30
N GLN A 61 19.52 -0.84 1.08
CA GLN A 61 18.37 -0.87 1.99
C GLN A 61 17.06 -0.94 1.20
N ALA A 62 16.89 -0.13 0.16
CA ALA A 62 15.71 -0.18 -0.71
C ALA A 62 15.57 -1.55 -1.39
N ALA A 63 16.67 -2.12 -1.89
CA ALA A 63 16.68 -3.46 -2.45
C ALA A 63 16.29 -4.53 -1.41
N LEU A 64 16.73 -4.38 -0.16
CA LEU A 64 16.36 -5.29 0.93
C LEU A 64 14.86 -5.23 1.23
N VAL A 65 14.32 -4.02 1.38
CA VAL A 65 12.89 -3.78 1.66
C VAL A 65 12.03 -4.36 0.53
N LEU A 66 12.38 -4.08 -0.72
CA LEU A 66 11.68 -4.61 -1.89
C LEU A 66 11.65 -6.15 -1.85
N LEU A 67 12.80 -6.80 -1.72
CA LEU A 67 12.86 -8.26 -1.73
C LEU A 67 12.11 -8.89 -0.55
N ALA A 68 12.19 -8.29 0.63
CA ALA A 68 11.49 -8.77 1.81
C ALA A 68 9.95 -8.63 1.66
N ALA A 69 9.47 -7.51 1.12
CA ALA A 69 8.05 -7.29 0.86
C ALA A 69 7.50 -8.25 -0.20
N HIS A 70 8.23 -8.44 -1.29
CA HIS A 70 7.91 -9.41 -2.34
C HIS A 70 7.92 -10.86 -1.84
N ALA A 71 8.81 -11.20 -0.90
CA ALA A 71 8.82 -12.52 -0.26
C ALA A 71 7.59 -12.73 0.62
N ALA A 72 7.22 -11.72 1.41
CA ALA A 72 6.03 -11.77 2.25
C ALA A 72 4.74 -11.84 1.41
N ALA A 73 4.63 -11.08 0.31
CA ALA A 73 3.50 -11.13 -0.61
C ALA A 73 3.29 -12.51 -1.25
N ARG A 74 4.38 -13.23 -1.53
CA ARG A 74 4.32 -14.63 -2.01
C ARG A 74 3.82 -15.58 -0.93
N ALA A 75 4.27 -15.39 0.31
CA ALA A 75 3.86 -16.23 1.43
C ALA A 75 2.37 -16.15 1.75
N LEU A 76 1.70 -15.01 1.46
CA LEU A 76 0.25 -14.87 1.63
C LEU A 76 -0.54 -15.96 0.89
N THR A 77 -0.03 -16.46 -0.24
CA THR A 77 -0.69 -17.53 -1.02
C THR A 77 -0.76 -18.87 -0.29
N GLN A 78 0.07 -19.05 0.73
CA GLN A 78 0.16 -20.28 1.53
C GLN A 78 -0.43 -20.09 2.94
N ASP A 79 -0.84 -18.87 3.29
CA ASP A 79 -1.49 -18.58 4.56
C ASP A 79 -2.96 -19.05 4.54
N GLU A 80 -3.36 -19.86 5.52
CA GLU A 80 -4.71 -20.44 5.58
C GLU A 80 -5.82 -19.37 5.65
N SER A 81 -5.53 -18.23 6.29
CA SER A 81 -6.51 -17.17 6.52
C SER A 81 -6.56 -16.11 5.41
N LEU A 82 -5.47 -15.97 4.65
CA LEU A 82 -5.30 -14.92 3.62
C LEU A 82 -5.28 -15.45 2.18
N SER A 83 -4.90 -16.71 1.94
CA SER A 83 -4.70 -17.28 0.60
C SER A 83 -5.88 -17.07 -0.36
N ALA A 84 -7.12 -17.25 0.11
CA ALA A 84 -8.30 -17.05 -0.71
C ALA A 84 -8.49 -15.57 -1.14
N ALA A 85 -8.24 -14.63 -0.22
CA ALA A 85 -8.32 -13.19 -0.52
C ALA A 85 -7.16 -12.78 -1.44
N THR A 86 -5.96 -13.29 -1.18
CA THR A 86 -4.78 -13.10 -2.03
C THR A 86 -5.02 -13.59 -3.46
N GLN A 87 -5.59 -14.78 -3.63
CA GLN A 87 -5.88 -15.32 -4.95
C GLN A 87 -6.89 -14.45 -5.70
N LYS A 88 -7.98 -14.04 -5.03
CA LYS A 88 -8.98 -13.15 -5.62
C LYS A 88 -8.39 -11.79 -6.04
N ALA A 89 -7.53 -11.21 -5.22
CA ALA A 89 -6.84 -9.97 -5.55
C ALA A 89 -5.94 -10.12 -6.79
N ARG A 90 -5.17 -11.21 -6.87
CA ARG A 90 -4.33 -11.51 -8.04
C ARG A 90 -5.15 -11.74 -9.30
N ASP A 91 -6.25 -12.47 -9.20
CA ASP A 91 -7.11 -12.75 -10.36
C ASP A 91 -7.73 -11.46 -10.90
N ALA A 92 -8.20 -10.56 -10.02
CA ALA A 92 -8.73 -9.26 -10.43
C ALA A 92 -7.68 -8.37 -11.11
N LEU A 93 -6.45 -8.31 -10.57
CA LEU A 93 -5.36 -7.56 -11.21
C LEU A 93 -5.01 -8.15 -12.60
N LYS A 94 -5.01 -9.48 -12.73
CA LYS A 94 -4.73 -10.17 -14.00
C LYS A 94 -5.84 -9.98 -15.03
N GLU A 95 -7.10 -9.95 -14.62
CA GLU A 95 -8.23 -9.65 -15.52
C GLU A 95 -8.08 -8.29 -16.18
N GLU A 96 -7.49 -7.32 -15.47
CA GLU A 96 -7.18 -5.98 -15.97
C GLU A 96 -5.80 -5.87 -16.64
N GLY A 97 -5.11 -7.00 -16.83
CA GLY A 97 -3.88 -7.09 -17.62
C GLY A 97 -2.58 -6.93 -16.84
N ALA A 98 -2.62 -6.89 -15.51
CA ALA A 98 -1.40 -6.87 -14.70
C ALA A 98 -0.60 -8.17 -14.87
N SER A 99 0.71 -8.04 -14.98
CA SER A 99 1.66 -9.15 -14.92
C SER A 99 1.74 -9.75 -13.50
N ASP A 100 2.38 -10.92 -13.38
CA ASP A 100 2.67 -11.52 -12.08
C ASP A 100 3.57 -10.62 -11.22
N GLU A 101 4.49 -9.88 -11.84
CA GLU A 101 5.40 -8.94 -11.16
C GLU A 101 4.63 -7.72 -10.63
N GLU A 102 3.76 -7.12 -11.43
CA GLU A 102 2.91 -6.00 -11.00
C GLU A 102 1.92 -6.44 -9.91
N SER A 103 1.37 -7.65 -10.04
CA SER A 103 0.51 -8.23 -9.00
C SER A 103 1.27 -8.43 -7.68
N ASP A 104 2.49 -8.96 -7.74
CA ASP A 104 3.35 -9.09 -6.56
C ASP A 104 3.68 -7.74 -5.93
N ALA A 105 3.98 -6.73 -6.76
CA ALA A 105 4.32 -5.38 -6.29
C ALA A 105 3.12 -4.71 -5.59
N PHE A 106 1.92 -4.85 -6.13
CA PHE A 106 0.70 -4.35 -5.50
C PHE A 106 0.46 -5.01 -4.15
N LEU A 107 0.59 -6.34 -4.07
CA LEU A 107 0.41 -7.04 -2.79
C LEU A 107 1.52 -6.72 -1.79
N ALA A 108 2.75 -6.48 -2.26
CA ALA A 108 3.86 -6.05 -1.44
C ALA A 108 3.61 -4.65 -0.85
N SER A 109 2.98 -3.73 -1.58
CA SER A 109 2.67 -2.39 -1.07
C SER A 109 1.67 -2.43 0.09
N ILE A 110 0.66 -3.31 0.05
CA ILE A 110 -0.28 -3.53 1.17
C ILE A 110 0.48 -3.96 2.44
N LEU A 111 1.47 -4.85 2.30
CA LEU A 111 2.27 -5.31 3.44
C LEU A 111 3.23 -4.25 3.96
N LEU A 112 3.80 -3.42 3.09
CA LEU A 112 4.63 -2.29 3.49
C LEU A 112 3.81 -1.25 4.25
N GLU A 113 2.58 -1.00 3.80
CA GLU A 113 1.68 -0.10 4.49
C GLU A 113 1.26 -0.65 5.87
N GLU A 114 0.94 -1.95 5.99
CA GLU A 114 0.69 -2.57 7.30
C GLU A 114 1.89 -2.43 8.24
N ALA A 115 3.09 -2.53 7.69
CA ALA A 115 4.32 -2.53 8.47
C ALA A 115 4.81 -1.13 8.87
N PHE A 116 4.59 -0.12 8.03
CA PHE A 116 5.23 1.20 8.15
C PHE A 116 4.31 2.39 7.86
N GLY A 117 3.09 2.17 7.36
CA GLY A 117 2.25 3.25 6.87
C GLY A 117 1.71 4.15 7.97
N TYR A 118 1.51 3.62 9.18
CA TYR A 118 0.82 4.33 10.26
C TYR A 118 1.75 4.55 11.46
N GLU A 119 1.60 5.70 12.14
CA GLU A 119 2.42 6.06 13.30
C GLU A 119 2.27 5.11 14.51
N GLN A 120 1.18 4.36 14.56
CA GLN A 120 0.96 3.37 15.61
C GLN A 120 1.93 2.20 15.42
N GLU A 121 2.86 2.01 16.36
CA GLU A 121 3.73 0.83 16.39
C GLU A 121 2.88 -0.44 16.49
N VAL A 122 2.75 -1.17 15.38
CA VAL A 122 2.06 -2.46 15.37
C VAL A 122 3.09 -3.55 15.69
N ASP A 123 3.20 -3.87 16.99
CA ASP A 123 4.09 -4.93 17.50
C ASP A 123 3.77 -6.33 16.94
N SER A 124 2.60 -6.50 16.32
CA SER A 124 2.14 -7.76 15.74
C SER A 124 1.70 -7.59 14.29
N PHE A 125 1.68 -8.69 13.53
CA PHE A 125 1.08 -8.71 12.20
C PHE A 125 -0.44 -8.54 12.28
N ASP A 126 -0.98 -7.53 11.62
CA ASP A 126 -2.43 -7.34 11.50
C ASP A 126 -2.99 -8.05 10.26
N ALA A 127 -3.30 -9.34 10.44
CA ALA A 127 -3.85 -10.18 9.38
C ALA A 127 -5.25 -9.71 8.92
N ASP A 128 -6.07 -9.15 9.82
CA ASP A 128 -7.41 -8.69 9.48
C ASP A 128 -7.35 -7.45 8.60
N TYR A 129 -6.45 -6.51 8.90
CA TYR A 129 -6.18 -5.35 8.06
C TYR A 129 -5.69 -5.75 6.66
N VAL A 130 -4.75 -6.70 6.58
CA VAL A 130 -4.25 -7.18 5.28
C VAL A 130 -5.37 -7.88 4.51
N LYS A 131 -6.19 -8.71 5.17
CA LYS A 131 -7.32 -9.39 4.53
C LYS A 131 -8.35 -8.41 3.98
N GLU A 132 -8.65 -7.36 4.72
CA GLU A 132 -9.53 -6.29 4.28
C GLU A 132 -8.94 -5.55 3.07
N SER A 133 -7.67 -5.15 3.15
CA SER A 133 -6.97 -4.46 2.06
C SER A 133 -6.91 -5.31 0.79
N LEU A 134 -6.67 -6.62 0.91
CA LEU A 134 -6.78 -7.57 -0.22
C LEU A 134 -8.21 -7.61 -0.81
N GLY A 135 -9.23 -7.40 0.02
CA GLY A 135 -10.63 -7.34 -0.38
C GLY A 135 -11.01 -6.09 -1.17
N GLU A 136 -10.25 -4.99 -1.05
CA GLU A 136 -10.43 -3.75 -1.81
C GLU A 136 -9.96 -3.91 -3.27
N VAL A 137 -8.96 -4.75 -3.50
CA VAL A 137 -8.25 -4.88 -4.79
C VAL A 137 -9.18 -5.09 -5.98
N PRO A 138 -10.21 -5.95 -5.94
CA PRO A 138 -11.11 -6.11 -7.07
C PRO A 138 -11.87 -4.84 -7.47
N ALA A 139 -12.26 -4.01 -6.49
CA ALA A 139 -12.94 -2.75 -6.78
C ALA A 139 -11.94 -1.71 -7.33
N LEU A 140 -10.72 -1.68 -6.80
CA LEU A 140 -9.65 -0.81 -7.27
C LEU A 140 -9.21 -1.16 -8.70
N ALA A 141 -9.00 -2.45 -8.99
CA ALA A 141 -8.60 -2.92 -10.32
C ALA A 141 -9.62 -2.52 -11.39
N ALA A 142 -10.91 -2.61 -11.07
CA ALA A 142 -12.00 -2.24 -11.98
C ALA A 142 -12.17 -0.73 -12.20
N LEU A 143 -11.38 0.13 -11.56
CA LEU A 143 -11.48 1.58 -11.74
C LEU A 143 -11.00 1.99 -13.14
N SER A 144 -11.95 2.40 -13.98
CA SER A 144 -11.66 3.12 -15.23
C SER A 144 -11.62 4.63 -15.00
N LYS A 145 -11.03 5.36 -15.95
CA LYS A 145 -11.07 6.83 -15.97
C LYS A 145 -12.51 7.36 -15.90
N GLU A 146 -13.44 6.75 -16.64
CA GLU A 146 -14.86 7.16 -16.60
C GLU A 146 -15.47 6.95 -15.22
N SER A 147 -15.12 5.86 -14.53
CA SER A 147 -15.62 5.58 -13.18
C SER A 147 -15.08 6.57 -12.15
N VAL A 148 -13.81 6.97 -12.26
CA VAL A 148 -13.19 8.00 -11.42
C VAL A 148 -13.82 9.37 -11.68
N ASP A 149 -14.05 9.74 -12.95
CA ASP A 149 -14.73 10.98 -13.31
C ASP A 149 -16.18 11.00 -12.77
N ALA A 150 -16.89 9.88 -12.86
CA ALA A 150 -18.25 9.76 -12.33
C ALA A 150 -18.28 9.89 -10.80
N LEU A 151 -17.34 9.25 -10.11
CA LEU A 151 -17.15 9.35 -8.67
C LEU A 151 -16.87 10.80 -8.24
N PHE A 152 -15.94 11.47 -8.92
CA PHE A 152 -15.60 12.88 -8.70
C PHE A 152 -16.85 13.77 -8.80
N LEU A 153 -17.59 13.64 -9.91
CA LEU A 153 -18.79 14.46 -10.16
C LEU A 153 -19.89 14.20 -9.13
N ALA A 154 -20.11 12.94 -8.74
CA ALA A 154 -21.09 12.58 -7.73
C ALA A 154 -20.73 13.17 -6.35
N PHE A 155 -19.46 13.06 -5.96
CA PHE A 155 -18.96 13.58 -4.68
C PHE A 155 -19.08 15.11 -4.57
N ALA A 156 -18.66 15.82 -5.62
CA ALA A 156 -18.75 17.27 -5.70
C ALA A 156 -20.20 17.76 -5.67
N LYS A 157 -21.10 17.09 -6.42
CA LYS A 157 -22.53 17.44 -6.50
C LYS A 157 -23.27 17.21 -5.18
N ALA A 158 -22.79 16.29 -4.33
CA ALA A 158 -23.36 16.02 -3.02
C ALA A 158 -23.02 17.09 -1.96
N ALA A 159 -22.29 18.15 -2.31
CA ALA A 159 -21.98 19.24 -1.39
C ALA A 159 -23.25 20.04 -1.01
N PRO A 160 -23.40 20.46 0.27
CA PRO A 160 -24.58 21.18 0.71
C PRO A 160 -24.62 22.65 0.28
N ASN A 161 -23.47 23.23 -0.10
CA ASN A 161 -23.35 24.61 -0.57
C ASN A 161 -22.15 24.77 -1.53
N ASP A 162 -22.03 25.94 -2.15
CA ASP A 162 -20.97 26.23 -3.13
C ASP A 162 -19.56 26.31 -2.54
N ALA A 163 -19.41 26.70 -1.27
CA ALA A 163 -18.11 26.73 -0.61
C ALA A 163 -17.58 25.30 -0.40
N ASP A 164 -18.42 24.42 0.15
CA ASP A 164 -18.10 23.01 0.34
C ASP A 164 -17.89 22.31 -1.01
N ARG A 165 -18.65 22.67 -2.04
CA ARG A 165 -18.47 22.13 -3.39
C ARG A 165 -17.08 22.43 -3.93
N LYS A 166 -16.59 23.67 -3.77
CA LYS A 166 -15.23 24.05 -4.20
C LYS A 166 -14.16 23.28 -3.44
N ALA A 167 -14.30 23.14 -2.12
CA ALA A 167 -13.35 22.37 -1.32
C ALA A 167 -13.33 20.89 -1.75
N ARG A 168 -14.51 20.29 -1.98
CA ARG A 168 -14.63 18.91 -2.46
C ARG A 168 -14.03 18.71 -3.85
N GLU A 169 -14.35 19.58 -4.81
CA GLU A 169 -13.78 19.54 -6.16
C GLU A 169 -12.25 19.64 -6.12
N HIS A 170 -11.71 20.52 -5.30
CA HIS A 170 -10.26 20.73 -5.17
C HIS A 170 -9.57 19.50 -4.57
N MET A 171 -10.03 19.07 -3.38
CA MET A 171 -9.39 17.97 -2.66
C MET A 171 -9.54 16.62 -3.37
N ALA A 172 -10.68 16.35 -3.99
CA ALA A 172 -10.87 15.10 -4.73
C ALA A 172 -9.98 15.03 -5.97
N ARG A 173 -9.83 16.13 -6.72
CA ARG A 173 -8.92 16.16 -7.86
C ARG A 173 -7.48 15.93 -7.41
N ALA A 174 -7.02 16.67 -6.40
CA ALA A 174 -5.65 16.54 -5.90
C ALA A 174 -5.37 15.12 -5.39
N LEU A 175 -6.27 14.51 -4.61
CA LEU A 175 -6.08 13.17 -4.09
C LEU A 175 -6.06 12.11 -5.20
N PHE A 176 -6.95 12.20 -6.20
CA PHE A 176 -6.95 11.26 -7.31
C PHE A 176 -5.72 11.42 -8.21
N ASP A 177 -5.25 12.66 -8.41
CA ASP A 177 -4.00 12.91 -9.15
C ASP A 177 -2.80 12.31 -8.39
N ILE A 178 -2.75 12.40 -7.06
CA ILE A 178 -1.70 11.80 -6.23
C ILE A 178 -1.77 10.27 -6.27
N ALA A 179 -2.94 9.69 -5.98
CA ALA A 179 -3.06 8.26 -5.74
C ALA A 179 -3.17 7.43 -7.04
N TRP A 180 -3.78 8.00 -8.10
CA TRP A 180 -4.24 7.22 -9.26
C TRP A 180 -3.70 7.71 -10.61
N SER A 181 -2.80 8.70 -10.66
CA SER A 181 -2.19 9.16 -11.93
C SER A 181 -1.35 8.08 -12.62
N GLU A 182 -0.73 7.18 -11.86
CA GLU A 182 0.06 6.05 -12.36
C GLU A 182 -0.74 4.74 -12.41
N GLY A 183 -2.02 4.77 -12.03
CA GLY A 183 -2.91 3.63 -11.95
C GLY A 183 -3.60 3.52 -10.58
N PRO A 184 -4.78 2.88 -10.48
CA PRO A 184 -5.48 2.74 -9.21
C PRO A 184 -4.66 1.98 -8.16
N THR A 185 -4.52 2.59 -6.98
CA THR A 185 -3.89 2.00 -5.79
C THR A 185 -4.77 2.28 -4.57
N SER A 186 -4.58 1.52 -3.49
CA SER A 186 -5.22 1.86 -2.21
C SER A 186 -4.73 3.21 -1.73
N ILE A 187 -5.66 4.08 -1.31
CA ILE A 187 -5.30 5.34 -0.66
C ILE A 187 -4.67 5.01 0.70
N ASN A 188 -3.48 5.58 0.95
CA ASN A 188 -2.65 5.28 2.11
C ASN A 188 -2.20 6.58 2.79
N PRO A 189 -1.50 6.48 3.94
CA PRO A 189 -1.00 7.65 4.68
C PRO A 189 -0.09 8.58 3.87
N GLU A 190 0.82 8.03 3.05
CA GLU A 190 1.74 8.84 2.22
C GLU A 190 0.98 9.73 1.22
N HIS A 191 -0.12 9.22 0.65
CA HIS A 191 -0.99 10.02 -0.22
C HIS A 191 -1.67 11.16 0.54
N LEU A 192 -2.11 10.93 1.78
CA LEU A 192 -2.73 11.96 2.61
C LEU A 192 -1.72 13.01 3.07
N GLU A 193 -0.52 12.61 3.48
CA GLU A 193 0.56 13.54 3.84
C GLU A 193 0.89 14.45 2.66
N THR A 194 1.10 13.86 1.49
CA THR A 194 1.37 14.62 0.25
C THR A 194 0.23 15.58 -0.07
N LEU A 195 -1.02 15.15 0.09
CA LEU A 195 -2.20 15.98 -0.13
C LEU A 195 -2.25 17.17 0.85
N LEU A 196 -2.04 16.92 2.14
CA LEU A 196 -2.09 17.97 3.17
C LEU A 196 -0.95 18.97 3.02
N ASP A 197 0.27 18.50 2.75
CA ASP A 197 1.44 19.35 2.55
C ASP A 197 1.26 20.31 1.37
N ASN A 198 0.71 19.79 0.26
CA ASN A 198 0.49 20.58 -0.94
C ASN A 198 -0.73 21.51 -0.83
N GLU A 199 -1.82 21.01 -0.24
CA GLU A 199 -3.13 21.64 -0.36
C GLU A 199 -3.70 22.15 0.97
N VAL A 200 -3.03 22.03 2.11
CA VAL A 200 -3.62 22.46 3.40
C VAL A 200 -2.67 23.34 4.20
N VAL A 201 -1.43 22.90 4.43
CA VAL A 201 -0.53 23.50 5.44
C VAL A 201 -0.31 25.01 5.31
N GLN A 202 -0.35 25.57 4.09
CA GLN A 202 -0.07 26.99 3.83
C GLN A 202 -1.32 27.88 3.74
N GLU A 203 -2.52 27.33 3.91
CA GLU A 203 -3.79 28.04 3.76
C GLU A 203 -4.24 28.70 5.07
N SER A 204 -5.28 29.54 5.03
CA SER A 204 -5.91 30.07 6.25
C SER A 204 -6.71 29.00 6.99
N ASP A 205 -6.83 29.10 8.32
CA ASP A 205 -7.54 28.14 9.18
C ASP A 205 -8.93 27.73 8.64
N GLU A 206 -9.74 28.69 8.19
CA GLU A 206 -11.06 28.42 7.61
C GLU A 206 -11.00 27.51 6.35
N VAL A 207 -9.98 27.72 5.51
CA VAL A 207 -9.76 26.93 4.29
C VAL A 207 -9.18 25.56 4.66
N GLN A 208 -8.27 25.50 5.63
CA GLN A 208 -7.73 24.25 6.14
C GLN A 208 -8.84 23.34 6.66
N ASP A 209 -9.68 23.87 7.55
CA ASP A 209 -10.83 23.16 8.12
C ASP A 209 -11.78 22.64 7.04
N ALA A 210 -12.09 23.46 6.03
CA ALA A 210 -12.94 23.06 4.92
C ALA A 210 -12.32 21.95 4.06
N ARG A 211 -11.01 22.01 3.79
CA ARG A 211 -10.27 21.02 3.00
C ARG A 211 -10.12 19.70 3.75
N VAL A 212 -9.79 19.72 5.05
CA VAL A 212 -9.73 18.50 5.89
C VAL A 212 -11.10 17.82 5.95
N ARG A 213 -12.19 18.57 6.20
CA ARG A 213 -13.55 18.00 6.17
C ARG A 213 -13.92 17.40 4.81
N ALA A 214 -13.51 18.04 3.72
CA ALA A 214 -13.72 17.51 2.38
C ALA A 214 -12.95 16.20 2.16
N THR A 215 -11.70 16.10 2.62
CA THR A 215 -10.91 14.87 2.58
C THR A 215 -11.56 13.74 3.37
N VAL A 216 -11.97 13.98 4.62
CA VAL A 216 -12.70 12.98 5.43
C VAL A 216 -13.97 12.50 4.71
N SER A 217 -14.77 13.42 4.17
CA SER A 217 -15.99 13.09 3.43
C SER A 217 -15.70 12.26 2.17
N LEU A 218 -14.58 12.51 1.50
CA LEU A 218 -14.14 11.76 0.34
C LEU A 218 -13.74 10.33 0.73
N LEU A 219 -12.93 10.16 1.77
CA LEU A 219 -12.54 8.84 2.28
C LEU A 219 -13.76 8.00 2.66
N GLN A 220 -14.74 8.62 3.33
CA GLN A 220 -16.02 7.96 3.63
C GLN A 220 -16.77 7.58 2.35
N THR A 221 -16.82 8.46 1.34
CA THR A 221 -17.47 8.15 0.06
C THR A 221 -16.80 6.97 -0.64
N LEU A 222 -15.47 6.92 -0.66
CA LEU A 222 -14.67 5.82 -1.21
C LEU A 222 -14.93 4.50 -0.47
N ALA A 223 -15.09 4.55 0.85
CA ALA A 223 -15.43 3.38 1.64
C ALA A 223 -16.82 2.82 1.30
N HIS A 224 -17.81 3.69 1.06
CA HIS A 224 -19.13 3.26 0.58
C HIS A 224 -19.09 2.60 -0.81
N GLN A 225 -18.09 2.91 -1.62
CA GLN A 225 -17.85 2.28 -2.92
C GLN A 225 -16.99 1.01 -2.83
N GLY A 226 -16.53 0.63 -1.63
CA GLY A 226 -15.64 -0.53 -1.43
C GLY A 226 -14.20 -0.30 -1.90
N LEU A 227 -13.80 0.96 -2.14
CA LEU A 227 -12.44 1.34 -2.54
C LEU A 227 -11.51 1.55 -1.34
N ILE A 228 -12.09 1.63 -0.14
CA ILE A 228 -11.41 1.73 1.16
C ILE A 228 -12.18 0.85 2.15
N GLY A 229 -11.50 -0.04 2.84
CA GLY A 229 -12.06 -0.85 3.91
C GLY A 229 -12.23 -0.05 5.21
N PRO A 230 -13.12 -0.50 6.13
CA PRO A 230 -13.38 0.21 7.37
C PRO A 230 -12.15 0.35 8.29
N MET A 231 -11.26 -0.64 8.38
CA MET A 231 -10.04 -0.52 9.19
C MET A 231 -9.10 0.55 8.61
N ARG A 232 -8.90 0.54 7.29
CA ARG A 232 -8.12 1.57 6.58
C ARG A 232 -8.74 2.95 6.78
N LEU A 233 -10.06 3.08 6.61
CA LEU A 233 -10.78 4.34 6.81
C LEU A 233 -10.55 4.90 8.22
N THR A 234 -10.71 4.08 9.27
CA THR A 234 -10.50 4.52 10.65
C THR A 234 -9.07 5.04 10.86
N ARG A 235 -8.06 4.32 10.37
CA ARG A 235 -6.66 4.76 10.52
C ARG A 235 -6.36 6.06 9.77
N LEU A 236 -6.83 6.19 8.53
CA LEU A 236 -6.67 7.41 7.73
C LEU A 236 -7.40 8.60 8.36
N ARG A 237 -8.60 8.41 8.93
CA ARG A 237 -9.32 9.48 9.64
C ARG A 237 -8.59 9.91 10.92
N ALA A 238 -8.05 8.96 11.68
CA ALA A 238 -7.26 9.27 12.88
C ALA A 238 -6.04 10.14 12.54
N GLN A 239 -5.35 9.87 11.42
CA GLN A 239 -4.23 10.69 10.94
C GLN A 239 -4.65 12.14 10.61
N LEU A 240 -5.88 12.34 10.15
CA LEU A 240 -6.44 13.68 9.87
C LEU A 240 -6.89 14.42 11.15
N GLY A 241 -6.75 13.82 12.33
CA GLY A 241 -7.22 14.41 13.60
C GLY A 241 -8.74 14.42 13.73
N ASP A 242 -9.45 13.51 13.03
CA ASP A 242 -10.90 13.36 13.16
C ASP A 242 -11.22 12.56 14.44
N ASP A 243 -11.60 13.29 15.50
CA ASP A 243 -11.88 12.73 16.83
C ASP A 243 -13.05 11.72 16.86
N ASP A 244 -13.87 11.65 15.80
CA ASP A 244 -14.98 10.70 15.62
C ASP A 244 -14.55 9.41 14.83
N ALA A 245 -13.24 9.13 14.72
CA ALA A 245 -12.66 8.00 13.97
C ALA A 245 -12.83 6.62 14.64
#